data_AF-A0A2J4XZ35-F1
#
_entry.id   AF-A0A2J4XZ35-F1
#
_cell.length_a   1.000
_cell.length_b   1.000
_cell.length_c   1.000
_cell.angle_alpha   90.00
_cell.angle_beta   90.00
_cell.angle_gamma   90.00
#
_symmetry.space_group_name_H-M   'P 1'
#
loop_
_entity.id
_entity.type
_entity.pdbx_description
1 polymer ?
#
loop_
_entity_poly.entity_id
_entity_poly.type
_entity_poly.pdbx_seq_one_letter_code
_entity_poly.pdbx_strand_id
1 'polypeptide(L)'
;NIDLSRFSRAGYLMPGTYTLSMRLNEHGISDQEISFIERTRDDGVVVETCLTPAQVELLGLRDDALNMIKWLDEGRCADFSALEGVVLRGDLSESSLQIAVPQAWLEYQDASWLPVSRWEEGIPGMLVDYNLNTNVTWPRQGNQSQSASISGTTGVNLGAWRLRGDYQGSYYNTTGRADKNSRNFDWSRFYAYRALPGMMSKLTVGEDYLSSDLFDSWRYTGLSLASDESQLPPKLRGYAPEVSGIARTNAKVTVSQQGRVIYETTVAAGPFRIQ
;
A
#
# COMPACT_ATOMS: atom_id res chain seq x y z
N ASN A 1 -9.50 -26.68 -48.91
CA ASN A 1 -10.16 -25.36 -48.80
C ASN A 1 -10.29 -25.02 -47.32
N ILE A 2 -9.51 -24.05 -46.86
CA ILE A 2 -9.64 -23.48 -45.52
C ILE A 2 -10.76 -22.43 -45.60
N ASP A 3 -11.76 -22.54 -44.72
CA ASP A 3 -12.87 -21.60 -44.67
C ASP A 3 -12.43 -20.30 -43.97
N LEU A 4 -12.08 -19.29 -44.78
CA LEU A 4 -11.64 -17.98 -44.32
C LEU A 4 -12.82 -17.03 -44.02
N SER A 5 -14.07 -17.45 -44.23
CA SER A 5 -15.24 -16.61 -43.98
C SER A 5 -15.33 -16.16 -42.51
N ARG A 6 -14.79 -16.96 -41.59
CA ARG A 6 -14.74 -16.69 -40.15
C ARG A 6 -13.85 -15.49 -39.79
N PHE A 7 -12.79 -15.23 -40.55
CA PHE A 7 -11.90 -14.07 -40.34
C PHE A 7 -12.40 -12.77 -41.01
N SER A 8 -13.50 -12.84 -41.78
CA SER A 8 -14.04 -11.66 -42.48
C SER A 8 -14.86 -10.72 -41.59
N ARG A 9 -15.17 -11.13 -40.35
CA ARG A 9 -15.89 -10.31 -39.37
C ARG A 9 -14.91 -9.45 -38.58
N ALA A 10 -15.13 -8.14 -38.56
CA ALA A 10 -14.36 -7.23 -37.72
C ALA A 10 -14.47 -7.65 -36.25
N GLY A 11 -13.33 -7.81 -35.56
CA GLY A 11 -13.29 -8.22 -34.15
C GLY A 11 -13.50 -9.72 -33.90
N TYR A 12 -13.48 -10.58 -34.94
CA TYR A 12 -13.52 -12.03 -34.73
C TYR A 12 -12.22 -12.55 -34.11
N LEU A 13 -12.36 -13.25 -33.00
CA LEU A 13 -11.29 -13.93 -32.29
C LEU A 13 -11.53 -15.44 -32.34
N MET A 14 -10.49 -16.23 -32.57
CA MET A 14 -10.64 -17.67 -32.47
C MET A 14 -10.89 -18.06 -31.01
N PRO A 15 -11.82 -19.00 -30.74
CA PRO A 15 -11.99 -19.54 -29.40
C PRO A 15 -10.68 -20.16 -28.90
N GLY A 16 -10.34 -19.90 -27.65
CA GLY A 16 -9.07 -20.29 -27.06
C GLY A 16 -8.66 -19.40 -25.89
N THR A 17 -7.54 -19.75 -25.27
CA THR A 17 -6.98 -19.00 -24.15
C THR A 17 -5.75 -18.22 -24.64
N TYR A 18 -5.72 -16.92 -24.35
CA TYR A 18 -4.65 -16.02 -24.75
C TYR A 18 -4.15 -15.24 -23.54
N THR A 19 -2.84 -15.03 -23.46
CA THR A 19 -2.26 -14.09 -22.48
C THR A 19 -2.43 -12.68 -23.01
N LEU A 20 -3.28 -11.89 -22.37
CA LEU A 20 -3.60 -10.52 -22.77
C LEU A 20 -3.39 -9.56 -21.59
N SER A 21 -2.97 -8.34 -21.91
CA SER A 21 -2.94 -7.24 -20.95
C SER A 21 -4.35 -6.73 -20.70
N MET A 22 -4.86 -6.91 -19.49
CA MET A 22 -6.21 -6.48 -19.11
C MET A 22 -6.24 -4.99 -18.81
N ARG A 23 -7.08 -4.25 -19.52
CA ARG A 23 -7.22 -2.79 -19.40
C ARG A 23 -8.66 -2.42 -19.08
N LEU A 24 -8.86 -1.62 -18.04
CA LEU A 24 -10.16 -1.11 -17.62
C LEU A 24 -10.21 0.41 -17.86
N ASN A 25 -11.15 0.87 -18.68
CA ASN A 25 -11.30 2.30 -19.02
C ASN A 25 -9.96 2.97 -19.37
N GLU A 26 -9.20 2.36 -20.28
CA GLU A 26 -7.84 2.77 -20.70
C GLU A 26 -6.71 2.58 -19.67
N HIS A 27 -6.99 2.14 -18.45
CA HIS A 27 -5.97 1.86 -17.43
C HIS A 27 -5.58 0.38 -17.41
N GLY A 28 -4.27 0.09 -17.52
CA GLY A 28 -3.76 -1.27 -17.37
C GLY A 28 -3.91 -1.78 -15.94
N ILE A 29 -4.37 -3.02 -15.78
CA ILE A 29 -4.51 -3.70 -14.49
C ILE A 29 -3.37 -4.69 -14.31
N SER A 30 -3.37 -5.75 -15.13
CA SER A 30 -2.41 -6.85 -15.08
C SER A 30 -2.49 -7.67 -16.35
N ASP A 31 -1.45 -8.47 -16.62
CA ASP A 31 -1.49 -9.47 -17.68
C ASP A 31 -2.19 -10.73 -17.15
N GLN A 32 -3.15 -11.25 -17.92
CA GLN A 32 -4.02 -12.35 -17.51
C GLN A 32 -4.21 -13.36 -18.64
N GLU A 33 -4.45 -14.62 -18.29
CA GLU A 33 -4.92 -15.62 -19.25
C GLU A 33 -6.43 -15.48 -19.44
N ILE A 34 -6.83 -15.02 -20.61
CA ILE A 34 -8.22 -14.73 -20.95
C ILE A 34 -8.73 -15.80 -21.92
N SER A 35 -9.86 -16.41 -21.57
CA SER A 35 -10.50 -17.42 -22.42
C SER A 35 -11.60 -16.79 -23.27
N PHE A 36 -11.61 -17.11 -24.56
CA PHE A 36 -12.66 -16.74 -25.50
C PHE A 36 -13.45 -17.98 -25.87
N ILE A 37 -14.76 -17.94 -25.64
CA ILE A 37 -15.65 -19.09 -25.82
C ILE A 37 -16.68 -18.81 -26.90
N GLU A 38 -16.95 -19.83 -27.70
CA GLU A 38 -17.96 -19.77 -28.75
C GLU A 38 -19.33 -20.09 -28.16
N ARG A 39 -20.29 -19.17 -28.28
CA ARG A 39 -21.69 -19.39 -27.90
C ARG A 39 -22.62 -19.16 -29.08
N THR A 40 -23.62 -20.01 -29.18
CA THR A 40 -24.72 -19.82 -30.13
C THR A 40 -25.78 -18.95 -29.48
N ARG A 41 -26.00 -17.75 -30.01
CA ARG A 41 -27.18 -16.91 -29.72
C ARG A 41 -28.15 -16.97 -30.90
N ASP A 42 -29.36 -16.44 -30.73
CA ASP A 42 -30.41 -16.43 -31.76
C ASP A 42 -29.95 -15.80 -33.09
N ASP A 43 -28.99 -14.86 -33.04
CA ASP A 43 -28.42 -14.16 -34.21
C ASP A 43 -27.16 -14.86 -34.79
N GLY A 44 -26.85 -16.08 -34.34
CA GLY A 44 -25.75 -16.90 -34.81
C GLY A 44 -24.66 -17.15 -33.77
N VAL A 45 -23.49 -17.60 -34.26
CA VAL A 45 -22.37 -17.96 -33.41
C VAL A 45 -21.51 -16.73 -33.11
N VAL A 46 -21.32 -16.45 -31.82
CA VAL A 46 -20.60 -15.30 -31.27
C VAL A 46 -19.48 -15.81 -30.37
N VAL A 47 -18.32 -15.16 -30.41
CA VAL A 47 -17.22 -15.45 -29.50
C VAL A 47 -17.24 -14.41 -28.38
N GLU A 48 -17.41 -14.88 -27.15
CA GLU A 48 -17.53 -14.05 -25.96
C GLU A 48 -16.26 -14.17 -25.10
N THR A 49 -15.86 -13.05 -24.48
CA THR A 49 -14.78 -13.05 -23.49
C THR A 49 -15.30 -13.63 -22.18
N CYS A 50 -14.61 -14.64 -21.67
CA CYS A 50 -14.95 -15.32 -20.44
C CYS A 50 -13.99 -14.89 -19.32
N LEU A 51 -14.52 -14.14 -18.35
CA LEU A 51 -13.79 -13.73 -17.15
C LEU A 51 -14.16 -14.60 -15.96
N THR A 52 -13.14 -15.08 -15.26
CA THR A 52 -13.28 -15.86 -14.01
C THR A 52 -13.62 -14.95 -12.82
N PRO A 53 -14.11 -15.51 -11.69
CA PRO A 53 -14.36 -14.75 -10.46
C PRO A 53 -13.17 -13.87 -10.03
N ALA A 54 -11.97 -14.43 -9.99
CA ALA A 54 -10.77 -13.69 -9.63
C ALA A 54 -10.46 -12.52 -10.59
N GLN A 55 -10.74 -12.69 -11.89
CA GLN A 55 -10.54 -11.62 -12.88
C GLN A 55 -11.60 -10.52 -12.76
N VAL A 56 -12.83 -10.87 -12.39
CA VAL A 56 -13.90 -9.89 -12.15
C VAL A 56 -13.63 -9.04 -10.91
N GLU A 57 -13.07 -9.62 -9.84
CA GLU A 57 -12.68 -8.89 -8.64
C GLU A 57 -11.69 -7.74 -8.95
N LEU A 58 -10.77 -7.97 -9.89
CA LEU A 58 -9.81 -6.96 -10.34
C LEU A 58 -10.43 -5.75 -11.04
N LEU A 59 -11.67 -5.87 -11.54
CA LEU A 59 -12.38 -4.75 -12.18
C LEU A 59 -12.80 -3.68 -11.16
N GLY A 60 -12.91 -4.05 -9.87
CA GLY A 60 -13.36 -3.12 -8.82
C GLY A 60 -14.79 -2.65 -9.04
N LEU A 61 -15.69 -3.59 -9.31
CA LEU A 61 -17.13 -3.34 -9.41
C LEU A 61 -17.74 -3.16 -8.02
N ARG A 62 -18.77 -2.32 -7.91
CA ARG A 62 -19.55 -2.16 -6.68
C ARG A 62 -20.35 -3.43 -6.36
N ASP A 63 -20.66 -3.62 -5.08
CA ASP A 63 -21.43 -4.79 -4.61
C ASP A 63 -22.79 -4.94 -5.32
N ASP A 64 -23.50 -3.85 -5.61
CA ASP A 64 -24.76 -3.89 -6.35
C ASP A 64 -24.57 -4.37 -7.78
N ALA A 65 -23.48 -3.97 -8.45
CA ALA A 65 -23.13 -4.47 -9.77
C ALA A 65 -22.69 -5.94 -9.76
N LEU A 66 -21.88 -6.34 -8.77
CA LEU A 66 -21.43 -7.74 -8.60
C LEU A 66 -22.62 -8.69 -8.42
N ASN A 67 -23.64 -8.28 -7.66
CA ASN A 67 -24.85 -9.08 -7.45
C ASN A 67 -25.70 -9.26 -8.73
N MET A 68 -25.51 -8.42 -9.75
CA MET A 68 -26.19 -8.56 -11.05
C MET A 68 -25.47 -9.53 -11.99
N ILE A 69 -24.19 -9.86 -11.71
CA ILE A 69 -23.41 -10.78 -12.53
C ILE A 69 -23.93 -12.20 -12.32
N LYS A 70 -24.26 -12.86 -13.43
CA LYS A 70 -24.57 -14.28 -13.44
C LYS A 70 -23.33 -15.08 -13.80
N TRP A 71 -23.20 -16.27 -13.22
CA TRP A 71 -22.09 -17.16 -13.52
C TRP A 71 -22.55 -18.33 -14.38
N LEU A 72 -21.95 -18.45 -15.55
CA LEU A 72 -22.17 -19.52 -16.52
C LEU A 72 -21.07 -20.60 -16.39
N ASP A 73 -21.24 -21.71 -17.09
CA ASP A 73 -20.26 -22.82 -17.20
C ASP A 73 -19.71 -23.31 -15.85
N GLU A 74 -20.62 -23.62 -14.92
CA GLU A 74 -20.30 -24.10 -13.55
C GLU A 74 -19.56 -23.06 -12.69
N GLY A 75 -19.85 -21.77 -12.88
CA GLY A 75 -19.26 -20.72 -12.04
C GLY A 75 -17.99 -20.08 -12.61
N ARG A 76 -17.58 -20.44 -13.83
CA ARG A 76 -16.29 -20.03 -14.39
C ARG A 76 -16.35 -18.81 -15.30
N CYS A 77 -17.54 -18.46 -15.79
CA CYS A 77 -17.71 -17.41 -16.78
C CYS A 77 -18.69 -16.34 -16.32
N ALA A 78 -18.23 -15.11 -16.17
CA ALA A 78 -19.08 -13.98 -15.82
C ALA A 78 -19.94 -13.52 -17.01
N ASP A 79 -21.24 -13.38 -16.78
CA ASP A 79 -22.18 -12.75 -17.69
C ASP A 79 -22.46 -11.30 -17.26
N PHE A 80 -21.96 -10.36 -18.06
CA PHE A 80 -22.12 -8.92 -17.86
C PHE A 80 -23.38 -8.35 -18.51
N SER A 81 -24.23 -9.17 -19.14
CA SER A 81 -25.40 -8.70 -19.92
C SER A 81 -26.41 -7.89 -19.09
N ALA A 82 -26.43 -8.08 -17.77
CA ALA A 82 -27.28 -7.31 -16.86
C ALA A 82 -26.75 -5.90 -16.57
N LEU A 83 -25.46 -5.63 -16.84
CA LEU A 83 -24.82 -4.34 -16.62
C LEU A 83 -24.79 -3.55 -17.93
N GLU A 84 -25.72 -2.60 -18.05
CA GLU A 84 -25.81 -1.75 -19.25
C GLU A 84 -24.51 -0.96 -19.46
N GLY A 85 -24.07 -0.91 -20.71
CA GLY A 85 -22.89 -0.13 -21.14
C GLY A 85 -21.54 -0.83 -20.91
N VAL A 86 -21.51 -2.04 -20.35
CA VAL A 86 -20.27 -2.82 -20.24
C VAL A 86 -19.90 -3.40 -21.61
N VAL A 87 -18.66 -3.16 -22.04
CA VAL A 87 -18.12 -3.68 -23.30
C VAL A 87 -16.78 -4.36 -23.05
N LEU A 88 -16.66 -5.61 -23.50
CA LEU A 88 -15.42 -6.37 -23.49
C LEU A 88 -14.96 -6.54 -24.94
N ARG A 89 -13.74 -6.09 -25.23
CA ARG A 89 -13.15 -6.19 -26.57
C ARG A 89 -11.72 -6.70 -26.47
N GLY A 90 -11.50 -7.94 -26.90
CA GLY A 90 -10.16 -8.46 -27.10
C GLY A 90 -9.54 -7.93 -28.38
N ASP A 91 -8.27 -7.56 -28.33
CA ASP A 91 -7.45 -7.19 -29.48
C ASP A 91 -6.15 -8.00 -29.46
N LEU A 92 -6.04 -8.99 -30.36
CA LEU A 92 -4.85 -9.82 -30.48
C LEU A 92 -3.68 -9.09 -31.14
N SER A 93 -3.92 -8.00 -31.87
CA SER A 93 -2.85 -7.23 -32.50
C SER A 93 -2.08 -6.38 -31.48
N GLU A 94 -2.79 -5.89 -30.47
CA GLU A 94 -2.23 -5.18 -29.32
C GLU A 94 -1.95 -6.08 -28.11
N SER A 95 -2.32 -7.38 -28.20
CA SER A 95 -2.29 -8.33 -27.08
C SER A 95 -3.00 -7.78 -25.82
N SER A 96 -4.14 -7.14 -26.01
CA SER A 96 -4.88 -6.46 -24.95
C SER A 96 -6.33 -6.88 -24.87
N LEU A 97 -6.89 -6.86 -23.66
CA LEU A 97 -8.33 -6.93 -23.43
C LEU A 97 -8.79 -5.56 -22.94
N GLN A 98 -9.53 -4.85 -23.78
CA GLN A 98 -10.12 -3.56 -23.45
C GLN A 98 -11.49 -3.79 -22.81
N ILE A 99 -11.64 -3.34 -21.57
CA ILE A 99 -12.86 -3.44 -20.79
C ILE A 99 -13.35 -2.02 -20.53
N ALA A 100 -14.48 -1.66 -21.12
CA ALA A 100 -15.17 -0.42 -20.82
C ALA A 100 -16.30 -0.71 -19.84
N VAL A 101 -16.25 -0.11 -18.66
CA VAL A 101 -17.29 -0.22 -17.63
C VAL A 101 -17.74 1.18 -17.24
N PRO A 102 -19.05 1.49 -17.33
CA PRO A 102 -19.59 2.76 -16.83
C PRO A 102 -19.21 3.00 -15.37
N GLN A 103 -18.79 4.23 -15.05
CA GLN A 103 -18.38 4.63 -13.70
C GLN A 103 -19.46 4.32 -12.64
N ALA A 104 -20.74 4.31 -13.01
CA ALA A 104 -21.85 4.00 -12.09
C ALA A 104 -21.73 2.59 -11.45
N TRP A 105 -21.09 1.64 -12.16
CA TRP A 105 -20.89 0.27 -11.71
C TRP A 105 -19.55 0.02 -11.02
N LEU A 106 -18.62 0.98 -11.12
CA LEU A 106 -17.29 0.86 -10.53
C LEU A 106 -17.28 1.45 -9.11
N GLU A 107 -16.47 0.84 -8.24
CA GLU A 107 -16.05 1.51 -7.02
C GLU A 107 -15.38 2.84 -7.37
N TYR A 108 -15.29 3.75 -6.40
CA TYR A 108 -14.58 5.01 -6.63
C TYR A 108 -13.13 4.71 -7.06
N GLN A 109 -12.66 5.26 -8.17
CA GLN A 109 -11.27 5.12 -8.60
C GLN A 109 -10.74 6.52 -8.97
N ASP A 110 -9.53 6.86 -8.54
CA ASP A 110 -8.85 8.09 -8.91
C ASP A 110 -7.47 7.71 -9.44
N ALA A 111 -6.87 8.52 -10.34
CA ALA A 111 -5.54 8.25 -10.88
C ALA A 111 -4.46 8.04 -9.79
N SER A 112 -4.72 8.54 -8.58
CA SER A 112 -3.83 8.44 -7.42
C SER A 112 -4.30 7.47 -6.33
N TRP A 113 -5.36 6.68 -6.57
CA TRP A 113 -5.90 5.74 -5.58
C TRP A 113 -6.45 4.47 -6.22
N LEU A 114 -6.05 3.32 -5.66
CA LEU A 114 -6.54 2.01 -6.08
C LEU A 114 -7.64 1.51 -5.14
N PRO A 115 -8.74 0.96 -5.70
CA PRO A 115 -9.80 0.32 -4.93
C PRO A 115 -9.26 -0.86 -4.11
N VAL A 116 -9.98 -1.17 -3.04
CA VAL A 116 -9.63 -2.22 -2.07
C VAL A 116 -9.47 -3.58 -2.73
N SER A 117 -10.25 -3.87 -3.77
CA SER A 117 -10.17 -5.15 -4.49
C SER A 117 -8.81 -5.39 -5.16
N ARG A 118 -8.01 -4.34 -5.36
CA ARG A 118 -6.66 -4.41 -5.94
C ARG A 118 -5.53 -4.34 -4.92
N TRP A 119 -5.83 -4.40 -3.62
CA TRP A 119 -4.79 -4.36 -2.60
C TRP A 119 -4.17 -5.75 -2.39
N GLU A 120 -2.85 -5.79 -2.41
CA GLU A 120 -2.09 -6.99 -2.10
C GLU A 120 -1.53 -6.94 -0.68
N GLU A 121 -1.51 -8.09 -0.01
CA GLU A 121 -0.90 -8.21 1.32
C GLU A 121 0.63 -8.31 1.28
N GLY A 122 1.20 -8.40 0.08
CA GLY A 122 2.62 -8.56 -0.15
C GLY A 122 3.12 -9.97 0.18
N ILE A 123 4.45 -10.10 0.18
CA ILE A 123 5.13 -11.39 0.38
C ILE A 123 5.66 -11.55 1.81
N PRO A 124 5.69 -12.78 2.34
CA PRO A 124 6.38 -13.09 3.58
C PRO A 124 7.84 -12.67 3.56
N GLY A 125 8.31 -12.01 4.62
CA GLY A 125 9.69 -11.52 4.68
C GLY A 125 10.08 -10.93 6.02
N MET A 126 11.38 -10.76 6.22
CA MET A 126 11.95 -10.08 7.38
C MET A 126 12.56 -8.76 6.95
N LEU A 127 12.46 -7.73 7.80
CA LEU A 127 13.05 -6.42 7.58
C LEU A 127 13.80 -5.95 8.81
N VAL A 128 14.88 -5.20 8.57
CA VAL A 128 15.64 -4.49 9.60
C VAL A 128 15.97 -3.12 9.06
N ASP A 129 15.45 -2.10 9.70
CA ASP A 129 15.80 -0.71 9.50
C ASP A 129 16.72 -0.23 10.62
N TYR A 130 17.68 0.63 10.29
CA TYR A 130 18.60 1.22 11.24
C TYR A 130 19.01 2.63 10.82
N ASN A 131 19.05 3.52 11.79
CA ASN A 131 19.56 4.89 11.69
C ASN A 131 20.61 5.08 12.78
N LEU A 132 21.85 5.34 12.36
CA LEU A 132 23.01 5.53 13.24
C LEU A 132 23.56 6.94 13.06
N ASN A 133 23.52 7.74 14.11
CA ASN A 133 24.11 9.06 14.16
C ASN A 133 25.29 9.09 15.12
N THR A 134 26.42 9.64 14.68
CA THR A 134 27.59 9.84 15.53
C THR A 134 28.06 11.29 15.45
N ASN A 135 28.50 11.84 16.56
CA ASN A 135 28.98 13.21 16.65
C ASN A 135 30.14 13.30 17.65
N VAL A 136 31.15 14.07 17.27
CA VAL A 136 32.30 14.39 18.12
C VAL A 136 32.42 15.90 18.18
N THR A 137 32.42 16.45 19.40
CA THR A 137 32.50 17.90 19.62
C THR A 137 33.82 18.24 20.32
N TRP A 138 34.59 19.12 19.68
CA TRP A 138 35.82 19.69 20.23
C TRP A 138 35.60 21.17 20.58
N PRO A 139 35.27 21.49 21.83
CA PRO A 139 35.06 22.88 22.23
C PRO A 139 36.40 23.64 22.34
N ARG A 140 36.39 24.95 22.08
CA ARG A 140 37.57 25.83 22.28
C ARG A 140 38.06 25.87 23.73
N GLN A 141 37.15 25.66 24.68
CA GLN A 141 37.43 25.50 26.10
C GLN A 141 36.58 24.34 26.65
N GLY A 142 37.18 23.45 27.44
CA GLY A 142 36.52 22.28 28.00
C GLY A 142 36.97 20.96 27.37
N ASN A 143 36.29 19.87 27.70
CA ASN A 143 36.69 18.53 27.30
C ASN A 143 35.93 18.09 26.04
N GLN A 144 36.58 17.26 25.22
CA GLN A 144 35.95 16.64 24.06
C GLN A 144 34.80 15.73 24.50
N SER A 145 33.67 15.87 23.83
CA SER A 145 32.51 14.98 23.99
C SER A 145 32.26 14.17 22.71
N GLN A 146 31.82 12.94 22.91
CA GLN A 146 31.44 12.01 21.84
C GLN A 146 30.02 11.52 22.14
N SER A 147 29.17 11.50 21.13
CA SER A 147 27.83 10.96 21.24
C SER A 147 27.53 10.07 20.04
N ALA A 148 26.91 8.93 20.29
CA ALA A 148 26.34 8.07 19.27
C ALA A 148 24.89 7.75 19.63
N SER A 149 24.02 7.69 18.65
CA SER A 149 22.64 7.26 18.80
C SER A 149 22.28 6.31 17.68
N ILE A 150 21.51 5.28 18.04
CA ILE A 150 20.97 4.30 17.11
C ILE A 150 19.47 4.22 17.33
N SER A 151 18.71 4.18 16.25
CA SER A 151 17.27 3.90 16.29
C SER A 151 16.92 3.06 15.08
N GLY A 152 15.87 2.27 15.15
CA GLY A 152 15.43 1.49 14.01
C GLY A 152 14.25 0.59 14.34
N THR A 153 13.80 -0.13 13.34
CA THR A 153 12.68 -1.05 13.46
C THR A 153 13.05 -2.38 12.83
N THR A 154 12.84 -3.46 13.57
CA THR A 154 12.85 -4.82 13.02
C THR A 154 11.42 -5.25 12.71
N GLY A 155 11.23 -6.16 11.76
CA GLY A 155 9.90 -6.62 11.44
C GLY A 155 9.83 -7.90 10.67
N VAL A 156 8.65 -8.52 10.72
CA VAL A 156 8.29 -9.71 9.96
C VAL A 156 6.93 -9.47 9.33
N ASN A 157 6.79 -9.80 8.05
CA ASN A 157 5.53 -9.78 7.32
C ASN A 157 5.11 -11.23 7.05
N LEU A 158 3.85 -11.57 7.34
CA LEU A 158 3.26 -12.89 7.10
C LEU A 158 1.79 -12.71 6.70
N GLY A 159 1.51 -12.80 5.39
CA GLY A 159 0.21 -12.44 4.84
C GLY A 159 -0.16 -11.02 5.25
N ALA A 160 -1.40 -10.82 5.73
CA ALA A 160 -1.87 -9.51 6.16
C ALA A 160 -1.25 -8.99 7.48
N TRP A 161 -0.52 -9.83 8.21
CA TRP A 161 0.06 -9.45 9.50
C TRP A 161 1.45 -8.87 9.35
N ARG A 162 1.64 -7.71 9.99
CA ARG A 162 2.89 -6.95 10.00
C ARG A 162 3.34 -6.82 11.45
N LEU A 163 4.36 -7.59 11.83
CA LEU A 163 4.97 -7.56 13.17
C LEU A 163 6.16 -6.59 13.15
N ARG A 164 6.27 -5.76 14.17
CA ARG A 164 7.30 -4.72 14.29
C ARG A 164 7.85 -4.66 15.71
N GLY A 165 9.15 -4.42 15.81
CA GLY A 165 9.87 -4.15 17.05
C GLY A 165 10.74 -2.90 16.87
N ASP A 166 10.40 -1.82 17.58
CA ASP A 166 11.14 -0.55 17.50
C ASP A 166 12.21 -0.53 18.60
N TYR A 167 13.46 -0.24 18.25
CA TYR A 167 14.57 -0.16 19.19
C TYR A 167 15.27 1.20 19.12
N GLN A 168 15.80 1.65 20.26
CA GLN A 168 16.59 2.87 20.34
C GLN A 168 17.73 2.71 21.35
N GLY A 169 18.86 3.34 21.06
CA GLY A 169 20.02 3.36 21.92
C GLY A 169 20.77 4.68 21.83
N SER A 170 21.38 5.08 22.94
CA SER A 170 22.17 6.30 23.03
C SER A 170 23.43 6.04 23.83
N TYR A 171 24.52 6.62 23.36
CA TYR A 171 25.82 6.62 24.01
C TYR A 171 26.33 8.06 24.07
N TYR A 172 26.75 8.49 25.24
CA TYR A 172 27.35 9.81 25.45
C TYR A 172 28.54 9.68 26.39
N ASN A 173 29.68 10.21 25.98
CA ASN A 173 30.92 10.19 26.75
C ASN A 173 31.63 11.55 26.66
N THR A 174 32.17 12.02 27.78
CA THR A 174 33.01 13.22 27.85
C THR A 174 34.37 12.84 28.41
N THR A 175 35.44 13.07 27.64
CA THR A 175 36.82 12.79 28.06
C THR A 175 37.15 13.49 29.38
N GLY A 176 37.91 12.84 30.27
CA GLY A 176 38.38 13.45 31.53
C GLY A 176 37.33 13.65 32.63
N ARG A 177 36.11 13.12 32.49
CA ARG A 177 35.09 13.05 33.56
C ARG A 177 34.47 11.65 33.61
N ALA A 178 34.86 10.85 34.60
CA ALA A 178 34.40 9.46 34.75
C ALA A 178 32.87 9.33 34.98
N ASP A 179 32.24 10.31 35.62
CA ASP A 179 30.82 10.26 36.01
C ASP A 179 29.81 10.69 34.93
N LYS A 180 30.25 10.94 33.68
CA LYS A 180 29.36 11.40 32.58
C LYS A 180 29.32 10.46 31.39
N ASN A 181 29.53 9.17 31.63
CA ASN A 181 29.29 8.14 30.61
C ASN A 181 27.84 7.66 30.72
N SER A 182 27.01 7.96 29.73
CA SER A 182 25.63 7.46 29.65
C SER A 182 25.51 6.50 28.50
N ARG A 183 25.08 5.27 28.79
CA ARG A 183 24.74 4.25 27.79
C ARG A 183 23.34 3.77 28.10
N ASN A 184 22.46 3.87 27.12
CA ASN A 184 21.12 3.29 27.19
C ASN A 184 20.83 2.52 25.90
N PHE A 185 20.11 1.43 26.03
CA PHE A 185 19.54 0.69 24.91
C PHE A 185 18.22 0.10 25.38
N ASP A 186 17.17 0.31 24.61
CA ASP A 186 15.83 -0.10 24.97
C ASP A 186 15.04 -0.52 23.72
N TRP A 187 14.19 -1.53 23.91
CA TRP A 187 13.15 -1.85 22.95
C TRP A 187 11.93 -0.99 23.25
N SER A 188 11.76 0.05 22.44
CA SER A 188 10.74 1.05 22.67
C SER A 188 9.32 0.57 22.43
N ARG A 189 9.11 -0.46 21.59
CA ARG A 189 7.78 -0.98 21.25
C ARG A 189 7.83 -2.37 20.62
N PHE A 190 6.87 -3.23 20.94
CA PHE A 190 6.56 -4.44 20.17
C PHE A 190 5.07 -4.50 19.81
N TYR A 191 4.76 -4.69 18.52
CA TYR A 191 3.39 -4.66 18.03
C TYR A 191 3.20 -5.47 16.76
N ALA A 192 1.97 -5.91 16.55
CA ALA A 192 1.50 -6.50 15.30
C ALA A 192 0.29 -5.71 14.81
N TYR A 193 0.21 -5.45 13.52
CA TYR A 193 -0.97 -4.82 12.93
C TYR A 193 -1.37 -5.48 11.63
N ARG A 194 -2.65 -5.32 11.28
CA ARG A 194 -3.23 -5.70 9.98
C ARG A 194 -4.26 -4.67 9.54
N ALA A 195 -4.35 -4.45 8.24
CA ALA A 195 -5.45 -3.67 7.67
C ALA A 195 -6.76 -4.48 7.72
N LEU A 196 -7.87 -3.76 7.83
CA LEU A 196 -9.25 -4.25 7.70
C LEU A 196 -9.96 -3.37 6.66
N PRO A 197 -9.74 -3.66 5.36
CA PRO A 197 -10.19 -2.78 4.29
C PRO A 197 -11.71 -2.57 4.25
N GLY A 198 -12.51 -3.59 4.59
CA GLY A 198 -13.97 -3.47 4.65
C GLY A 198 -14.51 -2.44 5.66
N MET A 199 -13.68 -2.00 6.61
CA MET A 199 -14.01 -0.95 7.57
C MET A 199 -13.08 0.28 7.45
N MET A 200 -12.22 0.32 6.42
CA MET A 200 -11.18 1.34 6.26
C MET A 200 -10.35 1.57 7.54
N SER A 201 -10.03 0.47 8.22
CA SER A 201 -9.47 0.50 9.59
C SER A 201 -8.21 -0.35 9.71
N LYS A 202 -7.45 -0.13 10.78
CA LYS A 202 -6.26 -0.91 11.16
C LYS A 202 -6.47 -1.48 12.55
N LEU A 203 -6.31 -2.80 12.65
CA LEU A 203 -6.27 -3.52 13.92
C LEU A 203 -4.82 -3.61 14.37
N THR A 204 -4.53 -3.13 15.57
CA THR A 204 -3.21 -3.18 16.20
C THR A 204 -3.28 -3.94 17.52
N VAL A 205 -2.30 -4.81 17.74
CA VAL A 205 -2.16 -5.69 18.91
C VAL A 205 -0.76 -5.52 19.50
N GLY A 206 -0.68 -5.33 20.81
CA GLY A 206 0.58 -5.15 21.54
C GLY A 206 0.73 -3.73 22.06
N GLU A 207 1.96 -3.24 22.10
CA GLU A 207 2.27 -1.91 22.62
C GLU A 207 1.99 -0.85 21.55
N ASP A 208 1.32 0.24 21.90
CA ASP A 208 1.07 1.38 21.01
C ASP A 208 0.78 2.66 21.82
N TYR A 209 0.49 3.74 21.12
CA TYR A 209 0.08 5.03 21.64
C TYR A 209 -1.35 5.33 21.19
N LEU A 210 -2.17 5.86 22.10
CA LEU A 210 -3.49 6.35 21.71
C LEU A 210 -3.33 7.57 20.80
N SER A 211 -3.86 7.49 19.58
CA SER A 211 -4.03 8.63 18.69
C SER A 211 -5.48 9.10 18.78
N SER A 212 -5.72 10.25 19.39
CA SER A 212 -7.07 10.83 19.56
C SER A 212 -7.03 12.33 19.37
N ASP A 213 -8.07 12.87 18.75
CA ASP A 213 -8.25 14.33 18.61
C ASP A 213 -8.83 14.98 19.88
N LEU A 214 -9.37 14.16 20.80
CA LEU A 214 -10.07 14.64 22.01
C LEU A 214 -9.24 14.50 23.27
N PHE A 215 -8.35 13.50 23.32
CA PHE A 215 -7.57 13.17 24.50
C PHE A 215 -6.08 13.21 24.19
N ASP A 216 -5.30 13.54 25.21
CA ASP A 216 -3.85 13.41 25.12
C ASP A 216 -3.46 11.97 24.82
N SER A 217 -2.43 11.81 24.00
CA SER A 217 -1.85 10.50 23.71
C SER A 217 -1.29 9.88 24.98
N TRP A 218 -1.31 8.55 25.08
CA TRP A 218 -0.64 7.81 26.14
C TRP A 218 -0.28 6.40 25.64
N ARG A 219 0.77 5.82 26.22
CA ARG A 219 1.24 4.47 25.86
C ARG A 219 0.38 3.40 26.54
N TYR A 220 -0.04 2.41 25.78
CA TYR A 220 -0.79 1.26 26.27
C TYR A 220 -0.25 -0.04 25.69
N THR A 221 -0.63 -1.16 26.31
CA THR A 221 -0.42 -2.51 25.78
C THR A 221 -1.77 -3.20 25.71
N GLY A 222 -2.24 -3.51 24.50
CA GLY A 222 -3.57 -4.06 24.31
C GLY A 222 -3.98 -4.18 22.85
N LEU A 223 -5.28 -4.00 22.61
CA LEU A 223 -5.90 -4.04 21.29
C LEU A 223 -6.42 -2.65 20.93
N SER A 224 -6.25 -2.26 19.68
CA SER A 224 -6.83 -1.04 19.13
C SER A 224 -7.35 -1.27 17.73
N LEU A 225 -8.54 -0.75 17.47
CA LEU A 225 -9.16 -0.69 16.16
C LEU A 225 -9.44 0.77 15.85
N ALA A 226 -8.70 1.33 14.90
CA ALA A 226 -8.82 2.73 14.51
C ALA A 226 -8.94 2.83 12.99
N SER A 227 -9.71 3.81 12.52
CA SER A 227 -9.73 4.17 11.09
C SER A 227 -8.34 4.59 10.64
N ASP A 228 -7.94 4.17 9.44
CA ASP A 228 -6.62 4.48 8.90
C ASP A 228 -6.74 5.37 7.67
N GLU A 229 -6.34 6.63 7.78
CA GLU A 229 -6.44 7.58 6.67
C GLU A 229 -5.55 7.19 5.47
N SER A 230 -4.50 6.38 5.66
CA SER A 230 -3.69 5.93 4.52
C SER A 230 -4.48 5.05 3.55
N GLN A 231 -5.60 4.48 4.00
CA GLN A 231 -6.53 3.69 3.20
C GLN A 231 -7.42 4.57 2.32
N LEU A 232 -7.54 5.86 2.63
CA LEU A 232 -8.38 6.80 1.88
C LEU A 232 -7.66 7.36 0.63
N PRO A 233 -8.43 7.74 -0.41
CA PRO A 233 -7.93 8.54 -1.52
C PRO A 233 -7.16 9.77 -1.03
N PRO A 234 -6.06 10.18 -1.71
CA PRO A 234 -5.23 11.30 -1.24
C PRO A 234 -6.01 12.59 -0.98
N LYS A 235 -7.08 12.85 -1.74
CA LYS A 235 -7.97 14.01 -1.58
C LYS A 235 -8.75 14.02 -0.26
N LEU A 236 -8.83 12.89 0.43
CA LEU A 236 -9.54 12.69 1.69
C LEU A 236 -8.59 12.45 2.87
N ARG A 237 -7.26 12.51 2.67
CA ARG A 237 -6.28 12.36 3.74
C ARG A 237 -6.05 13.68 4.47
N GLY A 238 -5.76 13.60 5.76
CA GLY A 238 -5.36 14.74 6.58
C GLY A 238 -3.97 15.28 6.28
N TYR A 239 -3.59 16.33 7.01
CA TYR A 239 -2.31 17.02 6.90
C TYR A 239 -1.19 16.26 7.63
N ALA A 240 -0.01 16.12 7.00
CA ALA A 240 1.20 15.64 7.64
C ALA A 240 2.00 16.84 8.21
N PRO A 241 2.35 16.84 9.51
CA PRO A 241 3.00 17.97 10.15
C PRO A 241 4.45 18.15 9.70
N GLU A 242 4.81 19.38 9.32
CA GLU A 242 6.15 19.76 8.89
C GLU A 242 6.95 20.34 10.07
N VAL A 243 8.13 19.77 10.36
CA VAL A 243 9.04 20.29 11.38
C VAL A 243 10.07 21.20 10.72
N SER A 244 9.95 22.51 10.96
CA SER A 244 10.87 23.52 10.43
C SER A 244 11.59 24.28 11.55
N GLY A 245 12.80 24.76 11.25
CA GLY A 245 13.60 25.51 12.21
C GLY A 245 14.87 26.09 11.59
N ILE A 246 15.67 26.78 12.41
CA ILE A 246 16.97 27.33 12.00
C ILE A 246 18.05 26.79 12.92
N ALA A 247 19.01 26.06 12.36
CA ALA A 247 20.19 25.61 13.05
C ALA A 247 21.31 26.64 12.84
N ARG A 248 21.84 27.23 13.92
CA ARG A 248 22.95 28.21 13.82
C ARG A 248 24.27 27.58 13.37
N THR A 249 24.40 26.28 13.55
CA THR A 249 25.57 25.46 13.19
C THR A 249 25.08 24.13 12.61
N ASN A 250 25.99 23.28 12.14
CA ASN A 250 25.65 21.89 11.92
C ASN A 250 25.11 21.30 13.23
N ALA A 251 23.93 20.71 13.19
CA ALA A 251 23.18 20.29 14.37
C ALA A 251 22.59 18.90 14.17
N LYS A 252 22.45 18.16 15.27
CA LYS A 252 21.65 16.93 15.30
C LYS A 252 20.23 17.31 15.72
N VAL A 253 19.25 17.01 14.87
CA VAL A 253 17.83 17.23 15.13
C VAL A 253 17.22 15.88 15.52
N THR A 254 16.71 15.81 16.75
CA THR A 254 16.01 14.63 17.28
C THR A 254 14.56 15.04 17.54
N VAL A 255 13.62 14.39 16.85
CA VAL A 255 12.19 14.56 17.05
C VAL A 255 11.70 13.38 17.88
N SER A 256 11.10 13.67 19.04
CA SER A 256 10.59 12.65 19.95
C SER A 256 9.16 12.93 20.38
N GLN A 257 8.43 11.87 20.69
CA GLN A 257 7.08 11.91 21.26
C GLN A 257 7.03 10.94 22.42
N GLN A 258 6.67 11.44 23.60
CA GLN A 258 6.55 10.63 24.83
C GLN A 258 7.78 9.78 25.14
N GLY A 259 8.97 10.32 24.90
CA GLY A 259 10.25 9.65 25.19
C GLY A 259 10.74 8.67 24.11
N ARG A 260 9.96 8.43 23.04
CA ARG A 260 10.39 7.67 21.85
C ARG A 260 10.92 8.61 20.78
N VAL A 261 12.08 8.31 20.20
CA VAL A 261 12.59 9.03 19.03
C VAL A 261 11.81 8.57 17.79
N ILE A 262 11.15 9.51 17.11
CA ILE A 262 10.42 9.25 15.85
C ILE A 262 11.34 9.46 14.66
N TYR A 263 12.19 10.48 14.74
CA TYR A 263 13.08 10.85 13.65
C TYR A 263 14.35 11.48 14.21
N GLU A 264 15.50 11.09 13.65
CA GLU A 264 16.77 11.70 14.01
C GLU A 264 17.66 11.86 12.77
N THR A 265 18.17 13.07 12.56
CA THR A 265 19.05 13.37 11.44
C THR A 265 20.04 14.48 11.79
N THR A 266 21.08 14.62 10.97
CA THR A 266 22.00 15.77 11.03
C THR A 266 21.62 16.78 9.96
N VAL A 267 21.57 18.06 10.34
CA VAL A 267 21.26 19.18 9.45
C VAL A 267 22.43 20.14 9.37
N ALA A 268 22.61 20.77 8.21
CA ALA A 268 23.61 21.80 8.02
C ALA A 268 23.24 23.11 8.76
N ALA A 269 24.23 23.99 8.93
CA ALA A 269 23.97 25.34 9.42
C ALA A 269 23.05 26.11 8.45
N GLY A 270 21.93 26.61 8.97
CA GLY A 270 20.91 27.32 8.21
C GLY A 270 19.49 26.88 8.55
N PRO A 271 18.50 27.39 7.81
CA PRO A 271 17.13 26.89 7.89
C PRO A 271 17.06 25.43 7.44
N PHE A 272 16.27 24.62 8.15
CA PHE A 272 15.99 23.24 7.78
C PHE A 272 14.49 22.98 7.85
N ARG A 273 14.07 21.95 7.12
CA ARG A 273 12.68 21.52 7.02
C ARG A 273 12.63 20.02 6.85
N ILE A 274 11.93 19.36 7.75
CA ILE A 274 11.73 17.91 7.77
C ILE A 274 10.25 17.68 7.47
N GLN A 275 10.01 17.03 6.33
CA GLN A 275 8.69 16.65 5.84
C GLN A 275 8.46 15.16 6.08
#